data_AF-A0A454VZU8-F1
#
_entry.id   AF-A0A454VZU8-F1
#
_cell.length_a   1.000
_cell.length_b   1.000
_cell.length_c   1.000
_cell.angle_alpha   90.00
_cell.angle_beta   90.00
_cell.angle_gamma   90.00
#
_symmetry.space_group_name_H-M   'P 1'
#
loop_
_entity.id
_entity.type
_entity.pdbx_description
1 polymer ?
#
loop_
_entity_poly.entity_id
_entity_poly.type
_entity_poly.pdbx_seq_one_letter_code
_entity_poly.pdbx_strand_id
1 'polypeptide(L)'
;MTSEPRTTPIRVPDRLFAELAAGGGSAQAVAFLERGERARRLLLLRTLLDRIAELSTPLTPVADAWEVVKDAAGRDPEAVDGLLLAPTTGAWIAHMLRRVHGTATGPPLWAEAGRLNVLALTAALLAGTETALTVPLADGGLHLPGLGRLRLPDAPPGPSVGLAVARAGEVTLSGPPRDGGARPTVTCRPASVPVEPRPAGPGTAPSVETAPGEPVASAPGEPVAGGSGDVRGGRPAG
;
A
#
# COMPACT_ATOMS: atom_id res chain seq x y z
N MET A 1 -19.26 -7.90 -25.73
CA MET A 1 -18.86 -6.57 -25.22
C MET A 1 -19.67 -6.28 -23.96
N THR A 2 -19.23 -6.78 -22.82
CA THR A 2 -19.83 -6.46 -21.52
C THR A 2 -19.28 -5.12 -21.06
N SER A 3 -20.15 -4.11 -20.98
CA SER A 3 -19.80 -2.81 -20.41
C SER A 3 -19.36 -3.01 -18.96
N GLU A 4 -18.09 -2.71 -18.65
CA GLU A 4 -17.64 -2.67 -17.27
C GLU A 4 -18.44 -1.60 -16.50
N PRO A 5 -18.85 -1.89 -15.25
CA PRO A 5 -19.50 -0.89 -14.42
C PRO A 5 -18.51 0.24 -14.15
N ARG A 6 -18.84 1.45 -14.62
CA ARG A 6 -18.02 2.64 -14.35
C ARG A 6 -18.20 3.02 -12.89
N THR A 7 -17.13 2.87 -12.11
CA THR A 7 -17.10 3.32 -10.71
C THR A 7 -17.36 4.82 -10.66
N THR A 8 -18.34 5.26 -9.86
CA THR A 8 -18.61 6.68 -9.67
C THR A 8 -17.39 7.34 -9.02
N PRO A 9 -16.89 8.47 -9.56
CA PRO A 9 -15.75 9.16 -8.97
C PRO A 9 -16.04 9.61 -7.54
N ILE A 10 -15.10 9.39 -6.63
CA ILE A 10 -15.17 9.98 -5.28
C ILE A 10 -15.02 11.50 -5.41
N ARG A 11 -16.01 12.25 -4.92
CA ARG A 11 -16.04 13.71 -4.93
C ARG A 11 -15.84 14.24 -3.51
N VAL A 12 -14.90 15.16 -3.35
CA VAL A 12 -14.67 15.85 -2.07
C VAL A 12 -15.77 16.88 -1.84
N PRO A 13 -16.50 16.86 -0.71
CA PRO A 13 -17.43 17.93 -0.36
C PRO A 13 -16.71 19.26 -0.17
N ASP A 14 -17.27 20.36 -0.66
CA ASP A 14 -16.65 21.70 -0.63
C ASP A 14 -16.14 22.11 0.75
N ARG A 15 -16.91 21.81 1.80
CA ARG A 15 -16.51 22.12 3.19
C ARG A 15 -15.24 21.37 3.62
N LEU A 16 -15.11 20.09 3.25
CA LEU A 16 -13.94 19.29 3.59
C LEU A 16 -12.74 19.70 2.73
N PHE A 17 -12.99 20.09 1.48
CA PHE A 17 -11.95 20.64 0.62
C PHE A 17 -11.39 21.94 1.20
N ALA A 18 -12.24 22.90 1.57
CA ALA A 18 -11.82 24.16 2.17
C ALA A 18 -11.05 23.95 3.47
N GLU A 19 -11.51 23.03 4.32
CA GLU A 19 -10.83 22.66 5.56
C GLU A 19 -9.42 22.10 5.31
N LEU A 20 -9.30 21.09 4.44
CA LEU A 20 -8.01 20.47 4.09
C LEU A 20 -7.06 21.46 3.42
N ALA A 21 -7.57 22.33 2.55
CA ALA A 21 -6.78 23.37 1.88
C ALA A 21 -6.24 24.43 2.86
N ALA A 22 -6.95 24.67 3.97
CA ALA A 22 -6.48 25.52 5.07
C ALA A 22 -5.50 24.80 6.02
N GLY A 23 -5.11 23.55 5.74
CA GLY A 23 -4.25 22.74 6.61
C GLY A 23 -4.99 22.08 7.78
N GLY A 24 -6.32 22.05 7.75
CA GLY A 24 -7.14 21.35 8.72
C GLY A 24 -7.07 19.82 8.57
N GLY A 25 -7.65 19.11 9.55
CA GLY A 25 -7.55 17.65 9.65
C GLY A 25 -8.53 17.07 10.66
N SER A 26 -9.78 17.52 10.61
CA SER A 26 -10.84 16.95 11.44
C SER A 26 -10.96 15.44 11.21
N ALA A 27 -11.47 14.72 12.21
CA ALA A 27 -11.73 13.29 12.09
C ALA A 27 -12.60 12.95 10.86
N GLN A 28 -13.52 13.86 10.48
CA GLN A 28 -14.34 13.68 9.29
C GLN A 28 -13.57 13.88 7.98
N ALA A 29 -12.67 14.85 7.91
CA ALA A 29 -11.80 15.05 6.76
C ALA A 29 -10.83 13.87 6.58
N VAL A 30 -10.22 13.40 7.68
CA VAL A 30 -9.34 12.22 7.68
C VAL A 30 -10.10 10.96 7.24
N ALA A 31 -11.27 10.68 7.84
CA ALA A 31 -12.08 9.52 7.47
C ALA A 31 -12.53 9.56 5.99
N PHE A 32 -12.73 10.77 5.43
CA PHE A 32 -13.01 10.91 4.00
C PHE A 32 -11.80 10.51 3.14
N LEU A 33 -10.60 10.97 3.50
CA LEU A 33 -9.35 10.61 2.81
C LEU A 33 -9.05 9.11 2.92
N GLU A 34 -9.21 8.53 4.11
CA GLU A 34 -9.04 7.09 4.35
C GLU A 34 -9.98 6.26 3.48
N ARG A 35 -11.24 6.66 3.35
CA ARG A 35 -12.19 6.00 2.43
C ARG A 35 -11.72 6.05 0.99
N GLY A 36 -11.24 7.21 0.54
CA GLY A 36 -10.70 7.39 -0.81
C GLY A 36 -9.47 6.50 -1.05
N GLU A 37 -8.54 6.48 -0.10
CA GLU A 37 -7.32 5.70 -0.19
C GLU A 37 -7.59 4.19 -0.10
N ARG A 38 -8.56 3.78 0.71
CA ARG A 38 -9.04 2.39 0.77
C ARG A 38 -9.59 1.94 -0.59
N ALA A 39 -10.47 2.73 -1.20
CA ALA A 39 -11.03 2.41 -2.51
C ALA A 39 -9.95 2.30 -3.58
N ARG A 40 -8.98 3.25 -3.59
CA ARG A 40 -7.82 3.21 -4.48
C ARG A 40 -6.98 1.96 -4.26
N ARG A 41 -6.64 1.61 -3.01
CA ARG A 41 -5.84 0.43 -2.67
C ARG A 41 -6.49 -0.87 -3.09
N LEU A 42 -7.80 -1.02 -2.87
CA LEU A 42 -8.52 -2.21 -3.32
C LEU A 42 -8.50 -2.36 -4.84
N LEU A 43 -8.66 -1.27 -5.59
CA LEU A 43 -8.55 -1.29 -7.05
C LEU A 43 -7.15 -1.71 -7.50
N LEU A 44 -6.10 -1.08 -6.96
CA LEU A 44 -4.72 -1.40 -7.31
C LEU A 44 -4.34 -2.83 -6.91
N LEU A 45 -4.81 -3.29 -5.75
CA LEU A 45 -4.59 -4.65 -5.28
C LEU A 45 -5.30 -5.65 -6.19
N ARG A 46 -6.56 -5.38 -6.59
CA ARG A 46 -7.28 -6.24 -7.53
C ARG A 46 -6.51 -6.38 -8.84
N THR A 47 -6.11 -5.26 -9.42
CA THR A 47 -5.29 -5.24 -10.66
C THR A 47 -4.00 -6.01 -10.47
N LEU A 48 -3.34 -5.88 -9.31
CA LEU A 48 -2.11 -6.61 -9.02
C LEU A 48 -2.36 -8.11 -8.93
N LEU A 49 -3.39 -8.55 -8.19
CA LEU A 49 -3.75 -9.97 -8.02
C LEU A 49 -3.95 -10.64 -9.38
N ASP A 50 -4.68 -9.99 -10.30
CA ASP A 50 -4.90 -10.49 -11.66
C ASP A 50 -3.59 -10.67 -12.44
N ARG A 51 -2.55 -9.87 -12.15
CA ARG A 51 -1.24 -9.95 -12.81
C ARG A 51 -0.29 -10.97 -12.19
N ILE A 52 -0.43 -11.25 -10.90
CA ILE A 52 0.49 -12.16 -10.19
C ILE A 52 -0.08 -13.58 -10.02
N ALA A 53 -1.37 -13.79 -10.33
CA ALA A 53 -2.05 -15.07 -10.14
C ALA A 53 -1.36 -16.25 -10.84
N GLU A 54 -0.80 -16.03 -12.03
CA GLU A 54 -0.15 -17.06 -12.85
C GLU A 54 1.38 -17.12 -12.65
N LEU A 55 1.95 -16.29 -11.77
CA LEU A 55 3.38 -16.35 -11.52
C LEU A 55 3.74 -17.67 -10.86
N SER A 56 4.67 -18.40 -11.48
CA SER A 56 5.30 -19.55 -10.85
C SER A 56 6.15 -19.09 -9.67
N THR A 57 5.78 -19.51 -8.46
CA THR A 57 6.50 -19.19 -7.22
C THR A 57 6.61 -20.44 -6.34
N PRO A 58 7.66 -20.53 -5.50
CA PRO A 58 7.78 -21.59 -4.49
C PRO A 58 6.93 -21.32 -3.24
N LEU A 59 6.01 -20.36 -3.29
CA LEU A 59 5.25 -19.84 -2.16
C LEU A 59 3.82 -20.38 -2.16
N THR A 60 3.04 -20.07 -1.12
CA THR A 60 1.61 -20.35 -1.16
C THR A 60 0.98 -19.62 -2.37
N PRO A 61 0.13 -20.30 -3.16
CA PRO A 61 -0.53 -19.69 -4.31
C PRO A 61 -1.30 -18.42 -3.96
N VAL A 62 -1.34 -17.49 -4.92
CA VAL A 62 -2.01 -16.18 -4.76
C VAL A 62 -3.48 -16.33 -4.38
N ALA A 63 -4.18 -17.31 -4.97
CA ALA A 63 -5.57 -17.59 -4.65
C ALA A 63 -5.74 -17.97 -3.16
N ASP A 64 -4.96 -18.93 -2.69
CA ASP A 64 -5.03 -19.42 -1.30
C ASP A 64 -4.65 -18.32 -0.29
N ALA A 65 -3.61 -17.55 -0.59
CA ALA A 65 -3.22 -16.40 0.24
C ALA A 65 -4.32 -15.34 0.29
N TRP A 66 -5.03 -15.12 -0.81
CA TRP A 66 -6.15 -14.19 -0.88
C TRP A 66 -7.38 -14.67 -0.11
N GLU A 67 -7.66 -15.99 -0.11
CA GLU A 67 -8.70 -16.56 0.75
C GLU A 67 -8.43 -16.27 2.23
N VAL A 68 -7.18 -16.41 2.69
CA VAL A 68 -6.79 -16.06 4.07
C VAL A 68 -7.06 -14.59 4.39
N VAL A 69 -6.81 -13.67 3.45
CA VAL A 69 -7.13 -12.24 3.64
C VAL A 69 -8.64 -12.04 3.75
N LYS A 70 -9.45 -12.72 2.92
CA LYS A 70 -10.92 -12.63 2.98
C LYS A 70 -11.47 -13.20 4.28
N ASP A 71 -10.94 -14.33 4.75
CA ASP A 71 -11.35 -14.94 6.02
C ASP A 71 -11.03 -14.02 7.20
N ALA A 72 -9.82 -13.45 7.21
CA ALA A 72 -9.44 -12.44 8.20
C ALA A 72 -10.36 -11.22 8.16
N ALA A 73 -10.68 -10.70 6.97
CA ALA A 73 -11.59 -9.57 6.80
C ALA A 73 -13.03 -9.88 7.22
N GLY A 74 -13.49 -11.13 7.05
CA GLY A 74 -14.78 -11.58 7.53
C GLY A 74 -14.88 -11.63 9.05
N ARG A 75 -13.74 -11.85 9.74
CA ARG A 75 -13.67 -11.89 11.20
C ARG A 75 -13.40 -10.52 11.83
N ASP A 76 -12.47 -9.76 11.29
CA ASP A 76 -12.09 -8.42 11.75
C ASP A 76 -11.81 -7.51 10.54
N PRO A 77 -12.85 -6.79 10.04
CA PRO A 77 -12.70 -5.88 8.92
C PRO A 77 -11.75 -4.71 9.22
N GLU A 78 -11.73 -4.21 10.46
CA GLU A 78 -10.93 -3.04 10.85
C GLU A 78 -9.44 -3.37 10.82
N ALA A 79 -9.06 -4.56 11.30
CA ALA A 79 -7.69 -5.06 11.22
C ALA A 79 -7.17 -5.11 9.77
N VAL A 80 -7.97 -5.64 8.85
CA VAL A 80 -7.58 -5.74 7.43
C VAL A 80 -7.56 -4.37 6.76
N ASP A 81 -8.51 -3.50 7.08
CA ASP A 81 -8.53 -2.12 6.56
C ASP A 81 -7.29 -1.34 7.01
N GLY A 82 -6.89 -1.44 8.29
CA GLY A 82 -5.66 -0.84 8.78
C GLY A 82 -4.41 -1.35 8.07
N LEU A 83 -4.36 -2.66 7.80
CA LEU A 83 -3.27 -3.29 7.06
C LEU A 83 -3.21 -2.86 5.58
N LEU A 84 -4.37 -2.74 4.93
CA LEU A 84 -4.47 -2.23 3.57
C LEU A 84 -4.01 -0.77 3.51
N LEU A 85 -4.44 0.07 4.46
CA LEU A 85 -4.09 1.48 4.55
C LEU A 85 -2.64 1.74 5.00
N ALA A 86 -1.95 0.74 5.56
CA ALA A 86 -0.55 0.86 5.96
C ALA A 86 0.32 1.38 4.80
N PRO A 87 1.18 2.41 5.00
CA PRO A 87 1.98 3.01 3.94
C PRO A 87 2.86 2.01 3.17
N THR A 88 3.40 1.01 3.88
CA THR A 88 4.23 -0.05 3.31
C THR A 88 3.47 -0.92 2.33
N THR A 89 2.18 -1.21 2.59
CA THR A 89 1.30 -1.96 1.70
C THR A 89 1.07 -1.21 0.39
N GLY A 90 0.73 0.08 0.47
CA GLY A 90 0.53 0.91 -0.73
C GLY A 90 1.81 1.05 -1.57
N ALA A 91 2.95 1.28 -0.92
CA ALA A 91 4.24 1.37 -1.59
C ALA A 91 4.62 0.06 -2.31
N TRP A 92 4.37 -1.09 -1.68
CA TRP A 92 4.55 -2.40 -2.29
C TRP A 92 3.65 -2.58 -3.52
N ILE A 93 2.33 -2.35 -3.40
CA ILE A 93 1.39 -2.54 -4.51
C ILE A 93 1.83 -1.69 -5.72
N ALA A 94 2.13 -0.40 -5.48
CA ALA A 94 2.55 0.51 -6.54
C ALA A 94 3.88 0.07 -7.18
N HIS A 95 4.86 -0.37 -6.38
CA HIS A 95 6.13 -0.88 -6.89
C HIS A 95 5.94 -2.15 -7.70
N MET A 96 5.17 -3.12 -7.19
CA MET A 96 4.91 -4.40 -7.84
C MET A 96 4.17 -4.20 -9.17
N LEU A 97 3.21 -3.27 -9.23
CA LEU A 97 2.58 -2.87 -10.49
C LEU A 97 3.62 -2.34 -11.49
N ARG A 98 4.55 -1.46 -11.08
CA ARG A 98 5.63 -1.02 -11.99
C ARG A 98 6.54 -2.17 -12.44
N ARG A 99 6.86 -3.12 -11.55
CA ARG A 99 7.64 -4.32 -11.86
C ARG A 99 6.98 -5.18 -12.94
N VAL A 100 5.68 -5.48 -12.81
CA VAL A 100 4.97 -6.30 -13.81
C VAL A 100 4.73 -5.56 -15.13
N HIS A 101 4.80 -4.22 -15.13
CA HIS A 101 4.79 -3.39 -16.34
C HIS A 101 6.19 -3.13 -16.92
N GLY A 102 7.26 -3.68 -16.32
CA GLY A 102 8.63 -3.51 -16.82
C GLY A 102 9.23 -2.11 -16.60
N THR A 103 8.62 -1.27 -15.77
CA THR A 103 9.08 0.11 -15.49
C THR A 103 9.83 0.24 -14.16
N ALA A 104 10.10 -0.87 -13.49
CA ALA A 104 10.93 -0.93 -12.30
C ALA A 104 11.74 -2.23 -12.26
N THR A 105 12.85 -2.20 -11.53
CA THR A 105 13.69 -3.35 -11.20
C THR A 105 13.69 -3.60 -9.69
N GLY A 106 14.23 -4.73 -9.26
CA GLY A 106 14.28 -5.07 -7.84
C GLY A 106 14.63 -6.54 -7.62
N PRO A 107 14.38 -7.08 -6.41
CA PRO A 107 14.64 -8.49 -6.08
C PRO A 107 13.84 -9.45 -6.98
N PRO A 108 14.08 -10.77 -6.93
CA PRO A 108 13.35 -11.74 -7.73
C PRO A 108 11.83 -11.54 -7.66
N LEU A 109 11.17 -11.59 -8.80
CA LEU A 109 9.75 -11.23 -8.93
C LEU A 109 8.86 -12.07 -7.99
N TRP A 110 9.16 -13.36 -7.85
CA TRP A 110 8.44 -14.27 -6.96
C TRP A 110 8.52 -13.84 -5.48
N ALA A 111 9.68 -13.32 -5.04
CA ALA A 111 9.89 -12.93 -3.64
C ALA A 111 9.09 -11.67 -3.32
N GLU A 112 8.99 -10.77 -4.29
CA GLU A 112 8.23 -9.53 -4.14
C GLU A 112 6.71 -9.74 -4.29
N ALA A 113 6.27 -10.58 -5.23
CA ALA A 113 4.87 -11.03 -5.32
C ALA A 113 4.46 -11.76 -4.02
N GLY A 114 5.39 -12.50 -3.43
CA GLY A 114 5.25 -13.19 -2.16
C GLY A 114 4.91 -12.31 -0.96
N ARG A 115 5.04 -10.98 -1.05
CA ARG A 115 4.57 -10.08 0.01
C ARG A 115 3.06 -10.19 0.24
N LEU A 116 2.28 -10.70 -0.71
CA LEU A 116 0.89 -11.07 -0.48
C LEU A 116 0.74 -12.14 0.61
N ASN A 117 1.60 -13.18 0.62
CA ASN A 117 1.59 -14.20 1.66
C ASN A 117 1.92 -13.62 3.04
N VAL A 118 2.80 -12.62 3.07
CA VAL A 118 3.14 -11.90 4.30
C VAL A 118 1.96 -11.03 4.77
N LEU A 119 1.27 -10.37 3.84
CA LEU A 119 0.06 -9.61 4.13
C LEU A 119 -1.05 -10.52 4.69
N ALA A 120 -1.27 -11.68 4.08
CA ALA A 120 -2.23 -12.67 4.51
C ALA A 120 -1.92 -13.21 5.92
N LEU A 121 -0.64 -13.53 6.18
CA LEU A 121 -0.19 -13.96 7.51
C LEU A 121 -0.44 -12.87 8.57
N THR A 122 -0.09 -11.62 8.27
CA THR A 122 -0.35 -10.50 9.19
C THR A 122 -1.84 -10.29 9.42
N ALA A 123 -2.67 -10.36 8.37
CA ALA A 123 -4.11 -10.25 8.49
C ALA A 123 -4.68 -11.34 9.42
N ALA A 124 -4.23 -12.58 9.26
CA ALA A 124 -4.64 -13.69 10.11
C ALA A 124 -4.24 -13.49 11.58
N LEU A 125 -3.01 -13.00 11.83
CA LEU A 125 -2.54 -12.69 13.19
C LEU A 125 -3.38 -11.60 13.86
N LEU A 126 -3.70 -10.53 13.14
CA LEU A 126 -4.52 -9.43 13.67
C LEU A 126 -5.97 -9.86 13.92
N ALA A 127 -6.57 -10.62 13.00
CA ALA A 127 -7.95 -11.11 13.11
C ALA A 127 -8.09 -12.34 14.05
N GLY A 128 -6.97 -12.89 14.53
CA GLY A 128 -6.94 -14.10 15.35
C GLY A 128 -7.43 -15.36 14.62
N THR A 129 -7.24 -15.45 13.31
CA THR A 129 -7.51 -16.66 12.52
C THR A 129 -6.25 -17.53 12.41
N GLU A 130 -6.44 -18.82 12.14
CA GLU A 130 -5.32 -19.76 12.00
C GLU A 130 -4.95 -19.93 10.52
N THR A 131 -3.66 -19.93 10.21
CA THR A 131 -3.18 -20.19 8.84
C THR A 131 -1.75 -20.72 8.82
N ALA A 132 -1.39 -21.39 7.74
CA ALA A 132 -0.02 -21.82 7.46
C ALA A 132 0.33 -21.43 6.02
N LEU A 133 1.32 -20.57 5.85
CA LEU A 133 1.71 -20.01 4.56
C LEU A 133 3.20 -20.20 4.32
N THR A 134 3.53 -20.58 3.10
CA THR A 134 4.89 -20.55 2.59
C THR A 134 5.20 -19.12 2.16
N VAL A 135 6.13 -18.46 2.86
CA VAL A 135 6.40 -17.02 2.78
C VAL A 135 7.81 -16.72 2.26
N PRO A 136 8.03 -15.57 1.59
CA PRO A 136 9.37 -15.14 1.22
C PRO A 136 10.12 -14.63 2.45
N LEU A 137 11.42 -14.91 2.48
CA LEU A 137 12.35 -14.40 3.48
C LEU A 137 13.42 -13.54 2.80
N ALA A 138 13.73 -12.40 3.41
CA ALA A 138 14.84 -11.54 3.03
C ALA A 138 15.93 -11.61 4.11
N ASP A 139 17.06 -12.24 3.78
CA ASP A 139 18.17 -12.48 4.72
C ASP A 139 17.71 -13.21 5.99
N GLY A 140 16.84 -14.21 5.80
CA GLY A 140 16.17 -14.96 6.87
C GLY A 140 15.14 -14.17 7.68
N GLY A 141 14.82 -12.95 7.26
CA GLY A 141 13.85 -12.09 7.90
C GLY A 141 12.48 -12.12 7.23
N LEU A 142 11.43 -12.07 8.04
CA LEU A 142 10.05 -11.90 7.64
C LEU A 142 9.53 -10.57 8.21
N HIS A 143 9.21 -9.61 7.35
CA HIS A 143 8.70 -8.30 7.76
C HIS A 143 7.17 -8.31 7.81
N LEU A 144 6.59 -8.25 9.00
CA LEU A 144 5.14 -8.21 9.20
C LEU A 144 4.68 -6.74 9.30
N PRO A 145 3.89 -6.21 8.34
CA PRO A 145 3.46 -4.82 8.40
C PRO A 145 2.71 -4.52 9.70
N GLY A 146 3.11 -3.45 10.40
CA GLY A 146 2.52 -3.07 11.69
C GLY A 146 2.94 -3.93 12.89
N LEU A 147 3.54 -5.10 12.70
CA LEU A 147 3.93 -6.03 13.77
C LEU A 147 5.46 -6.22 13.92
N GLY A 148 6.26 -5.65 13.02
CA GLY A 148 7.72 -5.66 13.11
C GLY A 148 8.37 -6.69 12.20
N ARG A 149 9.47 -7.30 12.65
CA ARG A 149 10.27 -8.25 11.86
C ARG A 149 10.61 -9.47 12.69
N LEU A 150 10.33 -10.66 12.16
CA LEU A 150 10.88 -11.92 12.67
C LEU A 150 12.16 -12.24 11.92
N ARG A 151 13.14 -12.84 12.59
CA ARG A 151 14.39 -13.28 11.96
C ARG A 151 14.77 -14.66 12.45
N LEU A 152 15.05 -15.54 11.50
CA LEU A 152 15.64 -16.84 11.80
C LEU A 152 17.13 -16.66 12.18
N PRO A 153 17.62 -17.33 13.24
CA PRO A 153 19.04 -17.32 13.57
C PRO A 153 19.84 -17.95 12.45
N ASP A 154 21.04 -17.44 12.14
CA ASP A 154 22.02 -18.01 11.19
C ASP A 154 21.50 -18.31 9.78
N ALA A 155 20.51 -17.55 9.31
CA ALA A 155 20.00 -17.72 7.96
C ALA A 155 20.99 -17.14 6.92
N PRO A 156 21.21 -17.82 5.79
CA PRO A 156 22.07 -17.29 4.73
C PRO A 156 21.48 -15.99 4.15
N PRO A 157 22.33 -15.08 3.66
CA PRO A 157 21.88 -13.87 2.98
C PRO A 157 21.14 -14.22 1.68
N GLY A 158 20.25 -13.33 1.26
CA GLY A 158 19.49 -13.44 0.03
C GLY A 158 18.04 -13.93 0.20
N PRO A 159 17.32 -14.03 -0.93
CA PRO A 159 15.93 -14.45 -0.95
C PRO A 159 15.82 -15.95 -0.69
N SER A 160 14.99 -16.33 0.28
CA SER A 160 14.71 -17.72 0.60
C SER A 160 13.23 -17.90 0.95
N VAL A 161 12.85 -19.12 1.30
CA VAL A 161 11.46 -19.50 1.59
C VAL A 161 11.39 -20.07 2.99
N GLY A 162 10.34 -19.70 3.73
CA GLY A 162 10.02 -20.26 5.05
C GLY A 162 8.56 -20.68 5.14
N LEU A 163 8.26 -21.50 6.13
CA LEU A 163 6.88 -21.80 6.53
C LEU A 163 6.53 -20.94 7.74
N ALA A 164 5.51 -20.10 7.62
CA ALA A 164 4.98 -19.31 8.70
C ALA A 164 3.60 -19.83 9.10
N VAL A 165 3.42 -20.09 10.40
CA VAL A 165 2.16 -20.56 10.97
C VAL A 165 1.66 -19.52 11.96
N ALA A 166 0.45 -19.01 11.75
CA ALA A 166 -0.25 -18.16 12.71
C ALA A 166 -1.28 -18.99 13.45
N ARG A 167 -1.24 -18.96 14.79
CA ARG A 167 -2.16 -19.71 15.65
C ARG A 167 -2.30 -19.03 17.01
N ALA A 168 -3.55 -18.85 17.48
CA ALA A 168 -3.83 -18.28 18.80
C ALA A 168 -3.09 -16.94 19.09
N GLY A 169 -2.91 -16.10 18.08
CA GLY A 169 -2.18 -14.82 18.16
C GLY A 169 -0.65 -14.95 18.19
N GLU A 170 -0.10 -16.15 18.05
CA GLU A 170 1.32 -16.42 17.91
C GLU A 170 1.69 -16.73 16.47
N VAL A 171 2.92 -16.38 16.10
CA VAL A 171 3.52 -16.73 14.82
C VAL A 171 4.75 -17.59 15.05
N THR A 172 4.79 -18.73 14.37
CA THR A 172 5.96 -19.60 14.28
C THR A 172 6.50 -19.53 12.86
N LEU A 173 7.75 -19.10 12.71
CA LEU A 173 8.47 -19.10 11.44
C LEU A 173 9.50 -20.22 11.45
N SER A 174 9.46 -21.09 10.44
CA SER A 174 10.45 -22.13 10.20
C SER A 174 11.17 -21.93 8.87
N GLY A 175 12.50 -22.01 8.88
CA GLY A 175 13.31 -21.93 7.67
C GLY A 175 13.50 -23.27 6.96
N PRO A 176 14.28 -23.27 5.86
CA PRO A 176 14.69 -24.50 5.21
C PRO A 176 15.58 -25.34 6.13
N PRO A 177 15.63 -26.68 5.94
CA PRO A 177 16.55 -27.54 6.68
C PRO A 177 18.01 -27.09 6.50
N ARG A 178 18.81 -27.21 7.56
CA ARG A 178 20.26 -27.02 7.50
C ARG A 178 21.00 -28.30 7.18
N ASP A 179 22.27 -28.16 6.88
CA ASP A 179 23.23 -29.26 6.96
C ASP A 179 23.17 -29.86 8.37
N GLY A 180 22.82 -31.15 8.46
CA GLY A 180 22.50 -31.85 9.70
C GLY A 180 21.01 -32.01 10.02
N GLY A 181 20.11 -31.55 9.14
CA GLY A 181 18.67 -31.83 9.18
C GLY A 181 17.84 -30.96 10.13
N ALA A 182 18.47 -30.20 11.02
CA ALA A 182 17.77 -29.27 11.92
C ALA A 182 17.15 -28.09 11.15
N ARG A 183 15.90 -27.73 11.47
CA ARG A 183 15.22 -26.56 10.92
C ARG A 183 15.30 -25.40 11.92
N PRO A 184 15.81 -24.22 11.53
CA PRO A 184 15.67 -23.03 12.37
C PRO A 184 14.21 -22.67 12.51
N THR A 185 13.78 -22.47 13.75
CA THR A 185 12.43 -22.03 14.07
C THR A 185 12.49 -20.89 15.07
N VAL A 186 11.63 -19.90 14.90
CA VAL A 186 11.40 -18.82 15.85
C VAL A 186 9.90 -18.71 16.09
N THR A 187 9.49 -18.57 17.35
CA THR A 187 8.09 -18.35 17.71
C THR A 187 7.99 -17.08 18.55
N CYS A 188 7.03 -16.22 18.23
CA CYS A 188 6.74 -15.06 19.04
C CYS A 188 5.25 -14.71 19.01
N ARG A 189 4.81 -14.01 20.06
CA ARG A 189 3.51 -13.34 20.09
C ARG A 189 3.75 -11.86 19.77
N PRO A 190 3.44 -11.37 18.57
CA PRO A 190 3.61 -9.97 18.24
C PRO A 190 2.66 -9.14 19.09
N ALA A 191 3.20 -8.13 19.77
CA ALA A 191 2.42 -7.15 20.50
C ALA A 191 2.76 -5.77 19.93
N SER A 192 1.76 -5.10 19.36
CA SER A 192 1.87 -3.67 19.05
C SER A 192 1.67 -2.90 20.35
N VAL A 193 2.72 -2.22 20.80
CA VAL A 193 2.58 -1.22 21.87
C VAL A 193 2.13 0.08 21.19
N PRO A 194 1.01 0.69 21.60
CA PRO A 194 0.62 1.99 21.08
C PRO A 194 1.78 2.98 21.25
N VAL A 195 2.22 3.58 20.15
CA VAL A 195 3.15 4.71 20.24
C VAL A 195 2.32 5.88 20.71
N GLU A 196 2.53 6.30 21.96
CA GLU A 196 1.85 7.49 22.47
C GLU A 196 2.12 8.67 21.53
N PRO A 197 1.10 9.49 21.24
CA PRO A 197 1.29 10.70 20.46
C PRO A 197 2.36 11.52 21.17
N ARG A 198 3.50 11.73 20.49
CA ARG A 198 4.52 12.62 21.02
C ARG A 198 3.84 13.97 21.26
N PRO A 199 3.87 14.51 22.50
CA PRO A 199 3.23 15.78 22.78
C PRO A 199 3.75 16.78 21.75
N ALA A 200 2.83 17.51 21.12
CA ALA A 200 3.17 18.58 20.22
C ALA A 200 4.02 19.57 21.02
N GLY A 201 5.35 19.50 20.85
CA GLY A 201 6.24 20.50 21.40
C GLY A 201 5.81 21.87 20.85
N PRO A 202 5.99 22.97 21.61
CA PRO A 202 5.72 24.30 21.11
C PRO A 202 6.40 24.45 19.76
N GLY A 203 5.60 24.77 18.74
CA GLY A 203 5.93 24.63 17.32
C GLY A 203 7.34 25.13 17.00
N THR A 204 8.27 24.19 16.84
CA THR A 204 9.43 24.46 15.99
C THR A 204 8.90 24.33 14.58
N ALA A 205 8.53 25.46 13.99
CA ALA A 205 8.31 25.52 12.56
C ALA A 205 9.50 24.84 11.88
N PRO A 206 9.30 23.94 10.92
CA PRO A 206 10.41 23.46 10.12
C PRO A 206 11.00 24.70 9.45
N SER A 207 12.22 25.07 9.83
CA SER A 207 13.01 26.04 9.08
C SER A 207 13.25 25.44 7.70
N VAL A 208 12.38 25.77 6.76
CA VAL A 208 12.68 25.63 5.34
C VAL A 208 13.74 26.69 5.08
N GLU A 209 15.01 26.27 5.14
CA GLU A 209 16.10 27.04 4.61
C GLU A 209 15.91 27.07 3.10
N THR A 210 15.25 28.11 2.61
CA THR A 210 15.11 28.39 1.20
C THR A 210 16.52 28.69 0.67
N ALA A 211 17.16 27.67 0.09
CA ALA A 211 18.32 27.90 -0.76
C ALA A 211 17.92 28.96 -1.83
N PRO A 212 18.79 29.94 -2.16
CA PRO A 212 18.46 30.94 -3.15
C PRO A 212 18.27 30.25 -4.50
N GLY A 213 17.01 30.08 -4.91
CA GLY A 213 16.64 29.65 -6.24
C GLY A 213 16.87 30.80 -7.21
N GLU A 214 17.61 30.53 -8.28
CA GLU A 214 17.74 31.40 -9.44
C GLU A 214 16.35 31.87 -9.94
N PRO A 215 16.22 33.14 -10.37
CA PRO A 215 14.94 33.64 -10.85
C PRO A 215 14.53 32.90 -12.13
N VAL A 216 13.44 32.15 -12.06
CA VAL A 216 12.71 31.67 -13.25
C VAL A 216 12.19 32.90 -13.99
N ALA A 217 12.66 33.08 -15.22
CA ALA A 217 12.16 34.09 -16.14
C ALA A 217 10.70 33.78 -16.49
N SER A 218 9.82 34.76 -16.23
CA SER A 218 8.42 34.72 -16.63
C SER A 218 8.31 34.75 -18.16
N ALA A 219 7.75 33.70 -18.76
CA ALA A 219 7.37 33.70 -20.16
C ALA A 219 6.11 34.57 -20.35
N PRO A 220 6.04 35.45 -21.38
CA PRO A 220 4.83 36.23 -21.65
C PRO A 220 3.70 35.32 -22.14
N GLY A 221 2.51 35.49 -21.57
CA GLY A 221 1.31 34.78 -21.96
C GLY A 221 0.88 35.08 -23.40
N GLU A 222 0.54 34.03 -24.14
CA GLU A 222 -0.19 34.15 -25.40
C GLU A 222 -1.61 34.69 -25.16
N PRO A 223 -2.07 35.67 -25.95
CA PRO A 223 -3.45 36.13 -25.88
C PRO A 223 -4.38 35.13 -26.57
N VAL A 224 -5.38 34.67 -25.82
CA VAL A 224 -6.53 33.93 -26.37
C VAL A 224 -7.37 34.90 -27.19
N ALA A 225 -7.39 34.72 -28.51
CA ALA A 225 -8.24 35.47 -29.43
C ALA A 225 -9.71 35.04 -29.23
N GLY A 226 -10.47 35.87 -28.51
CA GLY A 226 -11.92 35.80 -28.45
C GLY A 226 -12.54 36.30 -29.74
N GLY A 227 -12.93 35.37 -30.62
CA GLY A 227 -13.82 35.67 -31.75
C GLY A 227 -15.26 35.81 -31.25
N SER A 228 -15.72 37.05 -31.05
CA SER A 228 -17.14 37.36 -30.93
C SER A 228 -17.56 38.05 -32.22
N GLY A 229 -18.23 37.28 -33.09
CA GLY A 229 -18.94 37.83 -34.23
C GLY A 229 -20.23 38.46 -33.74
N ASP A 230 -20.39 39.75 -33.98
CA ASP A 230 -21.69 40.41 -33.88
C ASP A 230 -22.09 40.99 -35.24
N VAL A 231 -23.31 40.67 -35.61
CA VAL A 231 -23.96 40.96 -36.88
C VAL A 231 -24.92 42.12 -36.64
N ARG A 232 -24.68 43.26 -37.31
CA ARG A 232 -25.66 44.31 -37.69
C ARG A 232 -24.86 45.33 -38.51
N GLY A 233 -25.17 45.66 -39.75
CA GLY A 233 -26.47 45.96 -40.33
C GLY A 233 -26.53 47.48 -40.58
N GLY A 234 -26.22 47.94 -41.79
CA GLY A 234 -26.33 49.36 -42.15
C GLY A 234 -25.59 49.79 -43.42
N ARG A 235 -26.23 49.60 -44.59
CA ARG A 235 -26.04 50.39 -45.82
C ARG A 235 -26.61 51.81 -45.62
N PRO A 236 -26.55 52.74 -46.60
CA PRO A 236 -25.55 53.04 -47.63
C PRO A 236 -25.27 54.57 -47.77
N ALA A 237 -24.33 54.98 -48.64
CA ALA A 237 -24.52 56.07 -49.63
C ALA A 237 -23.21 56.39 -50.38
N GLY A 238 -23.32 56.61 -51.70
CA GLY A 238 -22.32 57.29 -52.54
C GLY A 238 -21.66 56.40 -53.57
#